data_AF-E7G2E7-F1
#
_entry.id   AF-E7G2E7-F1
#
_cell.length_a   1.000
_cell.length_b   1.000
_cell.length_c   1.000
_cell.angle_alpha   90.00
_cell.angle_beta   90.00
_cell.angle_gamma   90.00
#
_symmetry.space_group_name_H-M   'P 1'
#
loop_
_entity.id
_entity.type
_entity.pdbx_description
1 polymer ?
#
loop_
_entity_poly.entity_id
_entity_poly.type
_entity_poly.pdbx_seq_one_letter_code
_entity_poly.pdbx_strand_id
1 'polypeptide(L)'
;MGAGQVIIGIEKAVAQAKVGEILTLQIPPHEAYGEYHNDYLQEVPRDQFENIKLRRGMTLFGQGENQESVQVSVKDFSDHMVMLDYNHPLAGKELSFKLKVLGFREPSEQEILKGQSSGKCCGGGCGCSH
;
A
#
# COMPACT_ATOMS: atom_id res chain seq x y z
N MET A 1 8.98 -13.83 -8.46
CA MET A 1 8.43 -13.62 -7.11
C MET A 1 7.87 -12.20 -7.07
N GLY A 2 6.59 -12.10 -6.70
CA GLY A 2 5.78 -10.95 -6.28
C GLY A 2 5.85 -9.55 -6.90
N ALA A 3 6.87 -9.14 -7.67
CA ALA A 3 6.98 -7.81 -8.29
C ALA A 3 6.64 -6.62 -7.35
N GLY A 4 6.85 -6.75 -6.04
CA GLY A 4 6.46 -5.73 -5.05
C GLY A 4 4.94 -5.54 -4.85
N GLN A 5 4.11 -6.43 -5.41
CA GLN A 5 2.65 -6.42 -5.26
C GLN A 5 2.18 -7.18 -4.01
N VAL A 6 3.06 -7.97 -3.41
CA VAL A 6 2.78 -8.78 -2.23
C VAL A 6 3.66 -8.30 -1.08
N ILE A 7 3.11 -8.36 0.13
CA ILE A 7 3.80 -8.02 1.37
C ILE A 7 5.15 -8.78 1.45
N ILE A 8 6.23 -8.06 1.74
CA ILE A 8 7.60 -8.61 1.80
C ILE A 8 7.67 -9.79 2.79
N GLY A 9 7.00 -9.68 3.94
CA GLY A 9 6.92 -10.77 4.91
C GLY A 9 6.28 -12.06 4.37
N ILE A 10 5.31 -11.95 3.47
CA ILE A 10 4.69 -13.11 2.81
C ILE A 10 5.65 -13.70 1.77
N GLU A 11 6.29 -12.87 0.94
CA GLU A 11 7.24 -13.35 -0.08
C GLU A 11 8.39 -14.15 0.53
N LYS A 12 9.00 -13.64 1.61
CA LYS A 12 10.08 -14.33 2.34
C LYS A 12 9.66 -15.69 2.89
N ALA A 13 8.42 -15.79 3.36
CA ALA A 13 7.91 -17.01 3.94
C ALA A 13 7.52 -18.04 2.88
N VAL A 14 6.88 -17.61 1.79
CA VAL A 14 6.55 -18.48 0.66
C VAL A 14 7.82 -18.97 -0.04
N ALA A 15 8.90 -18.17 -0.06
CA ALA A 15 10.20 -18.59 -0.58
C ALA A 15 10.84 -19.76 0.19
N GLN A 16 10.52 -19.90 1.48
CA GLN A 16 11.00 -21.00 2.33
C GLN A 16 10.00 -22.15 2.46
N ALA A 17 8.76 -21.94 2.00
CA ALA A 17 7.68 -22.90 2.13
C ALA A 17 7.66 -23.96 1.03
N LYS A 18 7.12 -25.13 1.36
CA LYS A 18 6.86 -26.20 0.39
C LYS A 18 5.44 -26.14 -0.14
N VAL A 19 5.25 -26.65 -1.36
CA VAL A 19 3.91 -26.83 -1.95
C VAL A 19 3.07 -27.73 -1.05
N GLY A 20 1.86 -27.29 -0.73
CA GLY A 20 0.90 -27.98 0.13
C GLY A 20 0.95 -27.58 1.60
N GLU A 21 1.98 -26.85 2.03
CA GLU A 21 2.17 -26.43 3.41
C GLU A 21 1.30 -25.21 3.78
N ILE A 22 0.79 -25.20 5.01
CA ILE A 22 0.06 -24.07 5.58
C ILE A 22 1.01 -23.31 6.50
N LEU A 23 1.37 -22.08 6.12
CA LEU A 23 2.18 -21.22 6.97
C LEU A 23 1.28 -20.24 7.70
N THR A 24 1.61 -20.02 8.97
CA THR A 24 1.03 -18.95 9.77
C THR A 24 2.16 -17.96 10.03
N LEU A 25 2.01 -16.75 9.51
CA LEU A 25 3.02 -15.71 9.59
C LEU A 25 2.47 -14.55 10.40
N GLN A 26 3.21 -14.14 11.41
CA GLN A 26 3.01 -12.85 12.05
C GLN A 26 3.93 -11.86 11.36
N ILE A 27 3.32 -10.93 10.62
CA ILE A 27 4.06 -9.92 9.90
C ILE A 27 3.94 -8.62 10.68
N PRO A 28 5.06 -8.08 11.19
CA PRO A 28 5.05 -6.80 11.86
C PRO A 28 4.71 -5.69 10.85
N PRO A 29 4.16 -4.55 11.29
CA PRO A 29 3.66 -3.50 10.40
C PRO A 29 4.70 -3.03 9.37
N HIS A 30 5.97 -2.90 9.76
CA HIS A 30 7.07 -2.51 8.88
C HIS A 30 7.37 -3.49 7.73
N GLU A 31 7.06 -4.78 7.90
CA GLU A 31 7.17 -5.80 6.84
C GLU A 31 5.83 -6.07 6.13
N ALA A 32 4.74 -5.45 6.59
CA ALA A 32 3.37 -5.57 6.09
C ALA A 32 2.98 -4.41 5.17
N TYR A 33 2.22 -3.45 5.71
CA TYR A 33 1.74 -2.25 5.02
C TYR A 33 2.53 -0.98 5.40
N GLY A 34 3.60 -1.13 6.16
CA GLY A 34 4.37 -0.04 6.74
C GLY A 34 3.95 0.30 8.16
N GLU A 35 4.77 1.11 8.81
CA GLU A 35 4.45 1.69 10.10
C GLU A 35 3.38 2.78 9.95
N TYR A 36 2.63 3.01 11.02
CA TYR A 36 1.71 4.14 11.07
C TYR A 36 2.52 5.41 11.27
N HIS A 37 2.59 6.27 10.25
CA HIS A 37 3.29 7.54 10.37
C HIS A 37 2.28 8.67 10.56
N ASN A 38 2.47 9.45 11.63
CA ASN A 38 1.68 10.66 11.84
C ASN A 38 1.98 11.73 10.77
N ASP A 39 3.08 11.61 10.03
CA ASP A 39 3.42 12.48 8.90
C ASP A 39 2.45 12.34 7.71
N TYR A 40 1.68 11.24 7.64
CA TYR A 40 0.58 11.08 6.67
C TYR A 40 -0.75 11.69 7.17
N LEU A 41 -0.71 12.48 8.25
CA LEU A 41 -1.83 13.31 8.65
C LEU A 41 -1.78 14.61 7.87
N GLN A 42 -2.81 14.87 7.07
CA GLN A 42 -2.94 16.12 6.33
C GLN A 42 -4.05 16.96 6.93
N GLU A 43 -3.74 18.24 7.15
CA GLU A 43 -4.72 19.24 7.53
C GLU A 43 -5.31 19.87 6.28
N VAL A 44 -6.63 19.73 6.11
CA VAL A 44 -7.36 20.31 4.98
C VAL A 44 -8.37 21.32 5.50
N PRO A 45 -8.51 22.49 4.86
CA PRO A 45 -9.51 23.49 5.25
C PRO A 45 -10.92 22.89 5.26
N ARG A 46 -11.69 23.17 6.32
CA ARG A 46 -13.08 22.70 6.44
C ARG A 46 -13.99 23.22 5.31
N ASP A 47 -13.62 24.33 4.69
CA ASP A 47 -14.29 24.94 3.53
C ASP A 47 -14.61 23.92 2.42
N GLN A 48 -13.67 23.00 2.17
CA GLN A 48 -13.83 21.94 1.15
C GLN A 48 -14.90 20.90 1.51
N PHE A 49 -15.28 20.84 2.79
CA PHE A 49 -16.19 19.86 3.36
C PHE A 49 -17.46 20.50 3.94
N GLU A 50 -17.74 21.78 3.67
CA GLU A 50 -18.92 22.49 4.21
C GLU A 50 -20.26 21.84 3.83
N ASN A 51 -20.29 21.14 2.69
CA ASN A 51 -21.47 20.39 2.23
C ASN A 51 -21.55 18.95 2.77
N ILE A 52 -20.60 18.52 3.61
CA ILE A 52 -20.49 17.16 4.13
C ILE A 52 -20.52 17.18 5.66
N LYS A 53 -21.37 16.34 6.26
CA LYS A 53 -21.37 16.13 7.71
C LYS A 53 -20.17 15.27 8.12
N LEU A 54 -19.04 15.92 8.41
CA LEU A 54 -17.85 15.24 8.94
C LEU A 54 -18.15 14.57 10.28
N ARG A 55 -17.68 13.32 10.44
CA ARG A 55 -17.71 12.57 11.69
C ARG A 55 -16.32 12.02 11.97
N ARG A 56 -15.92 11.98 13.24
CA ARG A 56 -14.65 11.36 13.65
C ARG A 56 -14.71 9.87 13.29
N GLY A 57 -13.65 9.37 12.65
CA GLY A 57 -13.58 8.02 12.11
C GLY A 57 -14.38 7.81 10.81
N MET A 58 -14.89 8.87 10.17
CA MET A 58 -15.50 8.76 8.85
C MET A 58 -14.43 8.56 7.79
N THR A 59 -14.69 7.63 6.88
CA THR A 59 -13.87 7.45 5.69
C THR A 59 -14.31 8.42 4.60
N LEU A 60 -13.35 9.14 4.02
CA LEU A 60 -13.53 10.02 2.88
C LEU A 60 -12.65 9.56 1.72
N PHE A 61 -12.99 10.00 0.51
CA PHE A 61 -12.17 9.78 -0.68
C PHE A 61 -11.54 11.13 -1.06
N GLY A 62 -10.23 11.22 -0.89
CA GLY A 62 -9.44 12.37 -1.33
C GLY A 62 -8.84 12.12 -2.73
N GLN A 63 -8.25 13.15 -3.30
CA GLN A 63 -7.36 13.00 -4.46
C GLN A 63 -5.91 13.03 -3.96
N GLY A 64 -5.14 11.99 -4.27
CA GLY A 64 -3.70 11.96 -4.03
C GLY A 64 -2.93 12.78 -5.07
N GLU A 65 -1.62 12.91 -4.89
CA GLU A 65 -0.75 13.70 -5.80
C GLU A 65 -0.81 13.23 -7.27
N ASN A 66 -1.14 11.96 -7.51
CA ASN A 66 -1.29 11.38 -8.84
C ASN A 66 -2.72 11.47 -9.41
N GLN A 67 -3.61 12.29 -8.83
CA GLN A 67 -5.06 12.33 -9.14
C GLN A 67 -5.79 11.00 -8.90
N GLU A 68 -5.17 10.06 -8.18
CA GLU A 68 -5.80 8.81 -7.80
C GLU A 68 -6.74 9.06 -6.60
N SER A 69 -7.91 8.43 -6.63
CA SER A 69 -8.85 8.49 -5.51
C SER A 69 -8.28 7.66 -4.35
N VAL A 70 -7.79 8.34 -3.32
CA VAL A 70 -7.21 7.72 -2.13
C VAL A 70 -8.23 7.73 -1.00
N GLN A 71 -8.34 6.60 -0.30
CA GLN A 71 -9.21 6.49 0.85
C GLN A 71 -8.49 7.06 2.08
N VAL A 72 -9.11 8.04 2.74
CA VAL A 72 -8.56 8.69 3.94
C VAL A 72 -9.57 8.61 5.09
N SER A 73 -9.10 8.64 6.33
CA SER A 73 -9.96 8.59 7.51
C SER A 73 -9.90 9.91 8.27
N VAL A 74 -11.05 10.45 8.69
CA VAL A 74 -11.08 11.67 9.50
C VAL A 74 -10.62 11.33 10.91
N LYS A 75 -9.39 11.71 11.26
CA LYS A 75 -8.84 11.50 12.60
C LYS A 75 -9.42 12.51 13.58
N ASP A 76 -9.41 13.77 13.19
CA ASP A 76 -10.02 14.85 13.97
C ASP A 76 -10.50 15.98 13.07
N PHE A 77 -11.32 16.88 13.61
CA PHE A 77 -11.71 18.10 12.91
C PHE A 77 -12.04 19.22 13.90
N SER A 78 -11.64 20.42 13.53
CA SER A 78 -11.94 21.68 14.21
C SER A 78 -12.95 22.49 13.40
N ASP A 79 -13.28 23.70 13.87
CA ASP A 79 -14.18 24.62 13.17
C ASP A 79 -13.60 25.13 11.84
N HIS A 80 -12.27 25.23 11.73
CA HIS A 80 -11.59 25.75 10.54
C HIS A 80 -10.83 24.70 9.71
N MET A 81 -10.39 23.60 10.34
CA MET A 81 -9.49 22.61 9.74
C MET A 81 -9.98 21.18 10.01
N VAL A 82 -9.65 20.26 9.11
CA VAL A 82 -9.99 18.85 9.18
C VAL A 82 -8.70 18.05 9.08
N MET A 83 -8.44 17.17 10.04
CA MET A 83 -7.28 16.29 10.05
C MET A 83 -7.63 14.94 9.44
N LEU A 84 -7.08 14.71 8.25
CA LEU A 84 -7.28 13.51 7.46
C LEU A 84 -6.07 12.59 7.60
N ASP A 85 -6.34 11.32 7.80
CA ASP A 85 -5.36 10.26 7.91
C ASP A 85 -5.28 9.49 6.60
N TYR A 86 -4.15 9.63 5.91
CA TYR A 86 -3.84 8.95 4.65
C TYR A 86 -3.18 7.58 4.87
N ASN A 87 -2.97 7.15 6.11
CA ASN A 87 -2.42 5.83 6.37
C ASN A 87 -3.36 4.74 5.84
N HIS A 88 -2.77 3.68 5.31
CA HIS A 88 -3.52 2.49 4.95
C HIS A 88 -4.26 1.97 6.19
N PRO A 89 -5.52 1.50 6.10
CA PRO A 89 -6.30 1.05 7.27
C PRO A 89 -5.67 -0.11 8.06
N LEU A 90 -4.67 -0.77 7.46
CA LEU A 90 -3.88 -1.86 8.05
C LEU A 90 -2.44 -1.45 8.43
N ALA A 91 -2.03 -0.20 8.17
CA ALA A 91 -0.72 0.31 8.57
C ALA A 91 -0.60 0.39 10.10
N GLY A 92 0.58 0.08 10.63
CA GLY A 92 0.83 0.06 12.08
C GLY A 92 0.18 -1.08 12.87
N LYS A 93 -0.53 -2.00 12.21
CA LYS A 93 -1.07 -3.21 12.86
C LYS A 93 -0.20 -4.43 12.57
N GLU A 94 0.03 -5.24 13.59
CA GLU A 94 0.59 -6.58 13.40
C GLU A 94 -0.47 -7.44 12.73
N LEU A 95 -0.16 -8.00 11.57
CA LEU A 95 -1.08 -8.83 10.81
C LEU A 95 -0.66 -10.29 10.89
N SER A 96 -1.57 -11.13 11.38
CA SER A 96 -1.41 -12.59 11.35
C SER A 96 -2.06 -13.15 10.09
N PHE A 97 -1.25 -13.63 9.15
CA PHE A 97 -1.73 -14.27 7.93
C PHE A 97 -1.59 -15.78 8.03
N LYS A 98 -2.64 -16.51 7.66
CA LYS A 98 -2.58 -17.95 7.41
C LYS A 98 -2.74 -18.20 5.93
N LEU A 99 -1.72 -18.77 5.30
CA LEU A 99 -1.67 -18.96 3.86
C LEU A 99 -1.20 -20.37 3.52
N LYS A 100 -1.84 -20.95 2.50
CA LYS A 100 -1.56 -22.31 2.03
C LYS A 100 -0.95 -22.22 0.64
N VAL A 101 0.25 -22.75 0.47
CA VAL A 101 0.91 -22.79 -0.85
C VAL A 101 0.23 -23.88 -1.67
N LEU A 102 -0.47 -23.51 -2.73
CA LEU A 102 -1.17 -24.48 -3.60
C LEU A 102 -0.27 -25.07 -4.68
N GLY A 103 0.76 -24.34 -5.11
CA GLY A 103 1.69 -24.77 -6.16
C GLY A 103 2.54 -23.62 -6.67
N PHE A 104 3.62 -23.95 -7.37
CA PHE A 104 4.42 -23.00 -8.13
C PHE A 104 4.14 -23.21 -9.61
N ARG A 105 3.93 -22.12 -10.35
CA ARG A 105 3.89 -22.14 -11.82
C ARG A 105 4.86 -21.11 -12.35
N GLU A 106 5.41 -21.37 -13.52
CA GLU A 106 6.21 -20.38 -14.23
C GLU A 106 5.32 -19.19 -14.62
N PRO A 107 5.79 -17.95 -14.41
CA PRO A 107 5.05 -16.76 -14.84
C PRO A 107 4.96 -16.74 -16.37
N SER A 108 3.79 -16.41 -16.89
CA SER A 108 3.63 -16.22 -18.35
C SER A 108 4.31 -14.92 -18.79
N GLU A 109 4.72 -14.82 -20.06
CA GLU A 109 5.40 -13.64 -20.61
C GLU A 109 4.63 -12.33 -20.37
N GLN A 110 3.30 -12.39 -20.34
CA GLN A 110 2.43 -11.23 -20.06
C GLN A 110 2.47 -10.78 -18.59
N GLU A 111 2.77 -11.67 -17.65
CA GLU A 111 2.92 -11.35 -16.23
C GLU A 111 4.32 -10.79 -15.93
N ILE A 112 5.33 -11.25 -16.67
CA ILE A 112 6.70 -10.71 -16.61
C ILE A 112 6.71 -9.25 -17.10
N LEU A 113 5.99 -8.95 -18.19
CA LEU A 113 5.85 -7.58 -18.70
C LEU A 113 5.09 -6.66 -17.72
N LYS A 114 4.02 -7.15 -17.09
CA LYS A 114 3.22 -6.37 -16.13
C LYS A 114 3.98 -6.06 -14.83
N GLY A 115 4.94 -6.90 -14.44
CA GLY A 115 5.81 -6.66 -13.28
C GLY A 115 6.84 -5.54 -13.46
N GLN A 116 6.98 -4.97 -14.66
CA GLN A 116 7.93 -3.89 -14.96
C GLN A 116 7.31 -2.47 -14.93
N SER A 117 6.09 -2.28 -14.42
CA SER A 117 5.41 -0.98 -14.47
C SER A 117 5.91 0.06 -13.46
N SER A 118 6.89 -0.25 -12.61
CA SER A 118 7.57 0.71 -11.72
C SER A 118 9.07 0.76 -12.01
N GLY A 119 9.41 0.95 -13.28
CA GLY A 119 10.78 1.15 -13.77
C GLY A 119 10.87 2.20 -14.84
N LYS A 120 10.15 3.33 -14.70
CA LYS A 120 10.39 4.53 -15.49
C LYS A 120 11.72 5.15 -15.07
N CYS A 121 12.81 4.57 -15.56
CA CYS A 121 14.07 5.29 -15.72
C CYS A 121 14.15 5.80 -17.17
N CYS A 122 13.33 6.81 -17.45
CA CYS A 122 13.70 7.78 -18.47
C CYS A 122 14.64 8.78 -17.80
N GLY A 123 15.94 8.73 -18.11
CA GLY A 123 16.85 9.83 -17.76
C GLY A 123 18.30 9.42 -17.63
N GLY A 124 19.11 9.74 -18.64
CA GLY A 124 20.56 9.88 -18.51
C GLY A 124 21.33 9.02 -19.51
N GLY A 125 21.92 9.67 -20.51
CA GLY A 125 22.52 9.04 -21.67
C GLY A 125 23.62 8.01 -21.37
N CYS A 126 23.64 6.95 -22.16
CA CYS A 126 24.83 6.16 -22.36
C CYS A 126 24.85 5.72 -23.82
N GLY A 127 25.77 6.30 -24.60
CA GLY A 127 25.98 5.94 -25.99
C GLY A 127 26.53 4.52 -26.10
N CYS A 128 26.06 3.78 -27.10
CA CYS A 128 26.68 2.55 -27.58
C CYS A 128 26.51 2.51 -29.10
N SER A 129 27.62 2.72 -29.82
CA SER A 129 27.77 2.43 -31.24
C SER A 129 27.85 0.93 -31.46
N HIS A 130 27.13 0.44 -32.47
CA HIS A 130 27.63 -0.48 -33.49
C HIS A 130 26.79 -0.31 -34.76
#